data_AF-A0A243S1P7-F1
#
_entry.id   AF-A0A243S1P7-F1
#
_cell.length_a   1.000
_cell.length_b   1.000
_cell.length_c   1.000
_cell.angle_alpha   90.00
_cell.angle_beta   90.00
_cell.angle_gamma   90.00
#
_symmetry.space_group_name_H-M   'P 1'
#
loop_
_entity.id
_entity.type
_entity.pdbx_description
1 polymer ?
#
loop_
_entity_poly.entity_id
_entity_poly.type
_entity_poly.pdbx_seq_one_letter_code
_entity_poly.pdbx_strand_id
1 'polypeptide(L)'
;MRPRIASVPRLTSLPPLALAGGALAVGAGGLYLAGLMLTGGEIDSGTTVRGVEIGGLSRAEAVRKLERHLGAAGARELPVKVGDRTGTVDPRRAGLSFDVGETVDRAARTGADPVSVIAEFFRSGGDIEPVVRLDEDKARAALGDLAEGLDQKVRDGAVAFDDGRVEQVAPRTGYALDVNGAVGPLRSSFLRGDTRSVTPLPARETRPKVTADEVRRAMRTFAEPAMSAPVTLTAGGKRFTVGQAVLGEHLAMRPDGGGRLRPELDTKGLRDDPAVAGPLEDVTTTAENARLRPDGDKAVIAEDARVGQEVTDKALGKAVLPLLTRSGADRSGEVAVHRTQPEITRENAAELGLTEKMSSFTVHFEPAEYRTKNIGRAVELINGSLVRPDETWSFNRTVGERTEANGFVEGIIILNDQFTKASGGGVSAVATTVYNALFFAGVKPVEHGAHSFYIERYPEGREATVAWGSLDLRFTNDSGKAIYIQAESTDTSVTVSFLGTRKYDEIKSVKGPRTEVKKPEKKVSDDKECVPQTPLEGFDVTVERVFYDDGREVKREPFRTHYTPRDEIVCE
;
A
#
# COMPACT_ATOMS: atom_id res chain seq x y z
N MET A 1 95.58 -3.66 85.19
CA MET A 1 96.67 -2.76 85.64
C MET A 1 97.29 -2.19 84.39
N ARG A 2 96.92 -0.98 84.00
CA ARG A 2 97.58 0.30 84.30
C ARG A 2 97.98 0.90 82.94
N PRO A 3 97.99 2.23 82.85
CA PRO A 3 97.74 2.99 81.63
C PRO A 3 99.03 3.69 81.16
N ARG A 4 98.95 4.51 80.10
CA ARG A 4 99.34 5.93 80.08
C ARG A 4 99.62 6.45 78.65
N ILE A 5 98.68 7.26 78.17
CA ILE A 5 98.83 8.67 77.73
C ILE A 5 100.25 9.25 78.01
N ALA A 6 100.95 10.03 77.19
CA ALA A 6 100.61 11.11 76.26
C ALA A 6 101.87 11.54 75.48
N SER A 7 101.72 12.23 74.34
CA SER A 7 102.32 13.57 74.08
C SER A 7 102.13 14.07 72.64
N VAL A 8 101.87 15.38 72.53
CA VAL A 8 101.72 16.31 71.38
C VAL A 8 103.13 16.88 71.00
N PRO A 9 103.44 17.74 69.96
CA PRO A 9 102.84 18.15 68.65
C PRO A 9 103.83 18.14 67.42
N ARG A 10 103.34 18.44 66.19
CA ARG A 10 103.68 19.60 65.28
C ARG A 10 103.46 19.33 63.77
N LEU A 11 103.06 20.39 63.06
CA LEU A 11 102.75 20.48 61.61
C LEU A 11 103.95 20.25 60.68
N THR A 12 103.70 19.63 59.52
CA THR A 12 104.51 19.76 58.28
C THR A 12 103.66 19.66 57.00
N SER A 13 103.95 20.57 56.07
CA SER A 13 103.82 20.59 54.59
C SER A 13 102.95 19.58 53.82
N LEU A 14 102.13 20.13 52.90
CA LEU A 14 101.42 19.48 51.79
C LEU A 14 102.32 18.64 50.86
N PRO A 15 101.91 17.42 50.45
CA PRO A 15 102.64 16.62 49.46
C PRO A 15 102.03 16.70 48.03
N PRO A 16 102.82 16.43 46.97
CA PRO A 16 102.50 16.65 45.55
C PRO A 16 101.74 15.47 44.90
N LEU A 17 100.77 14.90 45.61
CA LEU A 17 99.97 13.75 45.14
C LEU A 17 98.63 14.14 44.49
N ALA A 18 98.26 15.43 44.50
CA ALA A 18 97.02 15.92 43.89
C ALA A 18 97.12 16.16 42.37
N LEU A 19 98.34 16.20 41.79
CA LEU A 19 98.55 16.47 40.36
C LEU A 19 98.62 15.20 39.49
N ALA A 20 98.92 14.03 40.07
CA ALA A 20 98.97 12.76 39.32
C ALA A 20 97.58 12.12 39.11
N GLY A 21 96.65 12.29 40.06
CA GLY A 21 95.27 11.77 39.95
C GLY A 21 94.40 12.53 38.95
N GLY A 22 94.62 13.85 38.81
CA GLY A 22 93.89 14.69 37.85
C GLY A 22 94.25 14.41 36.39
N ALA A 23 95.54 14.15 36.08
CA ALA A 23 95.99 13.87 34.72
C ALA A 23 95.55 12.48 34.21
N LEU A 24 95.43 11.49 35.10
CA LEU A 24 94.93 10.15 34.78
C LEU A 24 93.41 10.11 34.55
N ALA A 25 92.64 10.89 35.33
CA ALA A 25 91.20 11.03 35.11
C ALA A 25 90.86 11.80 33.83
N VAL A 26 91.65 12.83 33.48
CA VAL A 26 91.50 13.57 32.22
C VAL A 26 92.01 12.76 31.02
N GLY A 27 93.08 11.97 31.17
CA GLY A 27 93.59 11.09 30.13
C GLY A 27 92.67 9.90 29.83
N ALA A 28 92.14 9.24 30.87
CA ALA A 28 91.14 8.18 30.72
C ALA A 28 89.79 8.72 30.25
N GLY A 29 89.37 9.88 30.75
CA GLY A 29 88.18 10.60 30.27
C GLY A 29 88.32 11.08 28.82
N GLY A 30 89.51 11.51 28.41
CA GLY A 30 89.84 11.94 27.05
C GLY A 30 89.96 10.79 26.06
N LEU A 31 90.53 9.65 26.46
CA LEU A 31 90.54 8.40 25.67
C LEU A 31 89.16 7.75 25.59
N TYR A 32 88.35 7.87 26.64
CA TYR A 32 86.95 7.43 26.64
C TYR A 32 86.08 8.34 25.76
N LEU A 33 86.27 9.67 25.83
CA LEU A 33 85.61 10.64 24.93
C LEU A 33 86.09 10.49 23.47
N ALA A 34 87.37 10.18 23.23
CA ALA A 34 87.90 9.89 21.90
C ALA A 34 87.42 8.53 21.37
N GLY A 35 87.29 7.53 22.24
CA GLY A 35 86.69 6.22 21.94
C GLY A 35 85.21 6.36 21.57
N LEU A 36 84.42 7.10 22.36
CA LEU A 36 83.02 7.42 22.05
C LEU A 36 82.87 8.26 20.77
N MET A 37 83.85 9.12 20.45
CA MET A 37 83.85 9.91 19.21
C MET A 37 84.28 9.10 17.99
N LEU A 38 85.04 8.01 18.15
CA LEU A 38 85.47 7.11 17.07
C LEU A 38 84.47 5.98 16.79
N THR A 39 83.63 5.59 17.76
CA THR A 39 82.54 4.60 17.60
C THR A 39 81.17 5.24 17.38
N GLY A 40 81.14 6.52 17.01
CA GLY A 40 79.91 7.31 16.89
C GLY A 40 79.03 6.90 15.71
N GLY A 41 78.13 5.91 15.93
CA GLY A 41 76.95 5.68 15.09
C GLY A 41 76.93 4.39 14.26
N GLU A 42 77.75 3.39 14.60
CA GLU A 42 77.68 2.05 13.99
C GLU A 42 76.63 1.18 14.68
N ILE A 43 75.92 0.35 13.90
CA ILE A 43 74.91 -0.59 14.41
C ILE A 43 75.59 -1.87 14.86
N ASP A 44 75.17 -2.44 15.99
CA ASP A 44 75.75 -3.67 16.54
C ASP A 44 75.92 -4.79 15.51
N SER A 45 77.11 -5.38 15.49
CA SER A 45 77.44 -6.51 14.61
C SER A 45 76.50 -7.70 14.81
N GLY A 46 76.04 -8.31 13.72
CA GLY A 46 75.08 -9.41 13.74
C GLY A 46 73.60 -8.99 13.80
N THR A 47 73.29 -7.69 13.83
CA THR A 47 71.90 -7.21 13.74
C THR A 47 71.33 -7.47 12.35
N THR A 48 70.17 -8.11 12.30
CA THR A 48 69.44 -8.37 11.04
C THR A 48 68.03 -7.78 11.11
N VAL A 49 67.47 -7.39 9.97
CA VAL A 49 66.06 -6.98 9.84
C VAL A 49 65.44 -7.80 8.72
N ARG A 50 64.54 -8.74 9.07
CA ARG A 50 63.91 -9.66 8.10
C ARG A 50 64.94 -10.42 7.24
N GLY A 51 66.02 -10.87 7.87
CA GLY A 51 67.11 -11.59 7.19
C GLY A 51 68.08 -10.71 6.38
N VAL A 52 67.92 -9.39 6.40
CA VAL A 52 68.90 -8.44 5.85
C VAL A 52 69.85 -8.02 6.96
N GLU A 53 71.12 -8.41 6.84
CA GLU A 53 72.17 -8.03 7.79
C GLU A 53 72.53 -6.55 7.68
N ILE A 54 72.41 -5.81 8.79
CA ILE A 54 72.71 -4.38 8.91
C ILE A 54 73.77 -4.06 9.96
N GLY A 55 74.17 -5.05 10.77
CA GLY A 55 75.22 -4.88 11.77
C GLY A 55 76.57 -4.54 11.15
N GLY A 56 77.34 -3.67 11.81
CA GLY A 56 78.63 -3.16 11.35
C GLY A 56 78.55 -2.12 10.22
N LEU A 57 77.35 -1.73 9.79
CA LEU A 57 77.16 -0.65 8.81
C LEU A 57 76.98 0.70 9.50
N SER A 58 77.43 1.76 8.83
CA SER A 58 77.04 3.12 9.23
C SER A 58 75.54 3.31 9.03
N ARG A 59 74.92 4.19 9.83
CA ARG A 59 73.49 4.55 9.71
C ARG A 59 73.06 4.82 8.25
N ALA A 60 73.86 5.56 7.50
CA ALA A 60 73.56 5.90 6.10
C ALA A 60 73.62 4.70 5.15
N GLU A 61 74.52 3.74 5.41
CA GLU A 61 74.64 2.51 4.61
C GLU A 61 73.55 1.49 4.94
N ALA A 62 73.20 1.36 6.22
CA ALA A 62 72.09 0.53 6.68
C ALA A 62 70.75 0.98 6.09
N VAL A 63 70.48 2.30 6.10
CA VAL A 63 69.27 2.88 5.48
C VAL A 63 69.19 2.52 3.99
N ARG A 64 70.25 2.79 3.21
CA ARG A 64 70.25 2.47 1.76
C ARG A 64 70.09 0.97 1.48
N LYS A 65 70.66 0.11 2.33
CA LYS A 65 70.56 -1.35 2.18
C LYS A 65 69.14 -1.84 2.46
N LEU A 66 68.51 -1.33 3.52
CA LEU A 66 67.13 -1.66 3.89
C LEU A 66 66.09 -1.07 2.93
N GLU A 67 66.27 0.16 2.45
CA GLU A 67 65.37 0.79 1.46
C GLU A 67 65.22 -0.06 0.20
N ARG A 68 66.32 -0.64 -0.31
CA ARG A 68 66.29 -1.51 -1.49
C ARG A 68 65.55 -2.83 -1.25
N HIS A 69 65.76 -3.46 -0.10
CA HIS A 69 65.21 -4.79 0.18
C HIS A 69 63.77 -4.72 0.73
N LEU A 70 63.49 -3.80 1.64
CA LEU A 70 62.16 -3.58 2.21
C LEU A 70 61.24 -2.80 1.26
N GLY A 71 61.78 -1.93 0.39
CA GLY A 71 60.99 -1.23 -0.63
C GLY A 71 60.35 -2.17 -1.67
N ALA A 72 61.09 -3.18 -2.13
CA ALA A 72 60.58 -4.19 -3.04
C ALA A 72 59.58 -5.15 -2.36
N ALA A 73 59.77 -5.46 -1.07
CA ALA A 73 58.84 -6.26 -0.29
C ALA A 73 57.56 -5.51 0.08
N GLY A 74 57.66 -4.20 0.37
CA GLY A 74 56.55 -3.34 0.75
C GLY A 74 55.65 -2.87 -0.40
N ALA A 75 56.02 -3.14 -1.65
CA ALA A 75 55.23 -2.80 -2.84
C ALA A 75 54.32 -3.94 -3.33
N ARG A 76 54.33 -5.11 -2.68
CA ARG A 76 53.55 -6.29 -3.09
C ARG A 76 52.12 -6.19 -2.57
N GLU A 77 51.16 -6.54 -3.42
CA GLU A 77 49.74 -6.59 -3.03
C GLU A 77 49.50 -7.60 -1.91
N LEU A 78 48.64 -7.22 -0.97
CA LEU A 78 48.26 -8.06 0.16
C LEU A 78 46.96 -8.79 -0.16
N PRO A 79 46.94 -10.14 -0.22
CA PRO A 79 45.70 -10.89 -0.38
C PRO A 79 44.89 -10.81 0.92
N VAL A 80 43.64 -10.39 0.80
CA VAL A 80 42.70 -10.23 1.92
C VAL A 80 41.41 -10.99 1.66
N LYS A 81 40.72 -11.40 2.72
CA LYS A 81 39.44 -12.10 2.65
C LYS A 81 38.41 -11.43 3.56
N VAL A 82 37.22 -11.19 3.02
CA VAL A 82 36.06 -10.63 3.72
C VAL A 82 34.93 -11.64 3.59
N GLY A 83 34.57 -12.31 4.69
CA GLY A 83 33.63 -13.43 4.61
C GLY A 83 34.20 -14.54 3.73
N ASP A 84 33.50 -14.92 2.66
CA ASP A 84 33.95 -15.91 1.67
C ASP A 84 34.63 -15.32 0.43
N ARG A 85 34.72 -13.99 0.33
CA ARG A 85 35.27 -13.30 -0.85
C ARG A 85 36.71 -12.88 -0.63
N THR A 86 37.54 -13.06 -1.65
CA THR A 86 38.95 -12.66 -1.64
C THR A 86 39.15 -11.42 -2.50
N GLY A 87 40.04 -10.53 -2.07
CA GLY A 87 40.51 -9.39 -2.84
C GLY A 87 41.98 -9.11 -2.56
N THR A 88 42.51 -8.04 -3.14
CA THR A 88 43.88 -7.58 -2.90
C THR A 88 43.88 -6.12 -2.49
N VAL A 89 44.82 -5.75 -1.62
CA VAL A 89 45.05 -4.37 -1.19
C VAL A 89 46.47 -3.98 -1.55
N ASP A 90 46.63 -2.89 -2.31
CA ASP A 90 47.94 -2.28 -2.55
C ASP A 90 48.39 -1.52 -1.28
N PRO A 91 49.49 -1.93 -0.63
CA PRO A 91 49.99 -1.27 0.58
C PRO A 91 50.28 0.22 0.39
N ARG A 92 50.73 0.64 -0.80
CA ARG A 92 51.08 2.04 -1.07
C ARG A 92 49.84 2.92 -1.14
N ARG A 93 48.76 2.40 -1.72
CA ARG A 93 47.44 3.08 -1.71
C ARG A 93 46.84 3.10 -0.31
N ALA A 94 47.04 2.03 0.46
CA ALA A 94 46.63 1.95 1.85
C ALA A 94 47.53 2.73 2.83
N GLY A 95 48.53 3.48 2.34
CA GLY A 95 49.39 4.31 3.20
C GLY A 95 50.32 3.52 4.12
N LEU A 96 50.61 2.25 3.79
CA LEU A 96 51.54 1.39 4.50
C LEU A 96 52.94 1.51 3.88
N SER A 97 53.93 1.79 4.73
CA SER A 97 55.33 1.79 4.35
C SER A 97 56.22 1.35 5.50
N PHE A 98 57.41 0.85 5.18
CA PHE A 98 58.44 0.60 6.17
C PHE A 98 59.16 1.92 6.50
N ASP A 99 59.20 2.29 7.77
CA ASP A 99 59.98 3.42 8.27
C ASP A 99 61.41 2.96 8.51
N VAL A 100 62.22 3.01 7.46
CA VAL A 100 63.60 2.52 7.48
C VAL A 100 64.45 3.37 8.44
N GLY A 101 64.18 4.67 8.55
CA GLY A 101 64.89 5.57 9.46
C GLY A 101 64.67 5.18 10.92
N GLU A 102 63.41 5.06 11.35
CA GLU A 102 63.09 4.67 12.72
C GLU A 102 63.51 3.22 13.03
N THR A 103 63.48 2.33 12.03
CA THR A 103 64.00 0.95 12.17
C THR A 103 65.48 0.92 12.47
N VAL A 104 66.26 1.72 11.73
CA VAL A 104 67.71 1.85 11.96
C VAL A 104 68.00 2.55 13.28
N ASP A 105 67.20 3.56 13.66
CA ASP A 105 67.36 4.26 14.93
C ASP A 105 67.00 3.38 16.14
N ARG A 106 66.10 2.40 15.97
CA ARG A 106 65.84 1.36 16.97
C ARG A 106 66.99 0.36 17.05
N ALA A 107 67.54 -0.05 15.91
CA ALA A 107 68.71 -0.91 15.85
C ALA A 107 69.93 -0.27 16.53
N ALA A 108 70.19 1.01 16.26
CA ALA A 108 71.30 1.76 16.85
C ALA A 108 71.12 2.05 18.35
N ARG A 109 69.88 2.17 18.85
CA ARG A 109 69.60 2.40 20.29
C ARG A 109 69.78 1.15 21.15
N THR A 110 69.66 -0.03 20.55
CA THR A 110 69.79 -1.31 21.28
C THR A 110 71.25 -1.60 21.68
N GLY A 111 72.22 -1.03 20.95
CA GLY A 111 73.66 -1.11 21.23
C GLY A 111 74.24 -0.02 22.14
N ALA A 112 73.41 0.86 22.68
CA ALA A 112 73.85 2.03 23.46
C ALA A 112 73.68 1.85 24.99
N ASP A 113 73.38 0.63 25.49
CA ASP A 113 73.22 0.35 26.93
C ASP A 113 74.59 0.15 27.61
N PRO A 114 74.99 0.97 28.61
CA PRO A 114 76.33 0.91 29.20
C PRO A 114 76.64 -0.37 29.99
N VAL A 115 75.63 -1.18 30.31
CA VAL A 115 75.80 -2.40 31.13
C VAL A 115 76.00 -3.66 30.25
N SER A 116 75.75 -3.60 28.93
CA SER A 116 75.91 -4.74 28.01
C SER A 116 77.31 -4.90 27.41
N VAL A 117 78.18 -3.90 27.54
CA VAL A 117 79.52 -3.84 26.89
C VAL A 117 80.47 -4.98 27.31
N ILE A 118 80.26 -5.60 28.49
CA ILE A 118 81.07 -6.75 28.96
C ILE A 118 80.41 -8.11 28.57
N ALA A 119 79.11 -8.13 28.29
CA ALA A 119 78.39 -9.32 27.81
C ALA A 119 78.37 -9.44 26.28
N GLU A 120 78.70 -8.36 25.56
CA GLU A 120 78.66 -8.22 24.10
C GLU A 120 79.71 -9.04 23.34
N PHE A 121 80.75 -9.55 24.00
CA PHE A 121 81.72 -10.41 23.31
C PHE A 121 81.19 -11.82 22.99
N PHE A 122 80.01 -12.21 23.52
CA PHE A 122 79.46 -13.57 23.36
C PHE A 122 78.01 -13.64 22.83
N ARG A 123 77.39 -12.51 22.44
CA ARG A 123 76.02 -12.52 21.92
C ARG A 123 75.96 -11.93 20.51
N SER A 124 75.71 -12.79 19.53
CA SER A 124 75.39 -12.38 18.15
C SER A 124 74.14 -11.50 18.15
N GLY A 125 74.17 -10.40 17.40
CA GLY A 125 73.07 -9.43 17.29
C GLY A 125 71.68 -10.04 17.03
N GLY A 126 70.64 -9.30 17.42
CA GLY A 126 69.25 -9.74 17.34
C GLY A 126 68.61 -9.51 15.97
N ASP A 127 67.56 -10.28 15.67
CA ASP A 127 66.62 -9.96 14.58
C ASP A 127 65.66 -8.87 15.06
N ILE A 128 65.60 -7.75 14.34
CA ILE A 128 64.77 -6.59 14.67
C ILE A 128 63.64 -6.49 13.66
N GLU A 129 62.40 -6.43 14.16
CA GLU A 129 61.24 -6.19 13.29
C GLU A 129 61.24 -4.76 12.73
N PRO A 130 60.98 -4.60 11.41
CA PRO A 130 60.94 -3.29 10.80
C PRO A 130 59.76 -2.48 11.32
N VAL A 131 59.99 -1.20 11.54
CA VAL A 131 58.96 -0.24 11.92
C VAL A 131 58.05 0.00 10.73
N VAL A 132 56.75 -0.18 10.92
CA VAL A 132 55.74 0.12 9.89
C VAL A 132 55.05 1.43 10.25
N ARG A 133 55.16 2.37 9.30
CA ARG A 133 54.38 3.60 9.28
C ARG A 133 53.08 3.35 8.53
N LEU A 134 52.00 3.84 9.12
CA LEU A 134 50.66 3.69 8.60
C LEU A 134 50.00 5.07 8.61
N ASP A 135 49.51 5.48 7.45
CA ASP A 135 48.60 6.61 7.30
C ASP A 135 47.16 6.07 7.44
N GLU A 136 46.55 6.31 8.60
CA GLU A 136 45.24 5.72 8.93
C GLU A 136 44.14 6.19 7.97
N ASP A 137 44.21 7.42 7.46
CA ASP A 137 43.18 7.96 6.57
C ASP A 137 43.27 7.34 5.19
N LYS A 138 44.49 7.12 4.68
CA LYS A 138 44.71 6.36 3.43
C LYS A 138 44.33 4.90 3.57
N ALA A 139 44.60 4.27 4.72
CA ALA A 139 44.16 2.90 4.96
C ALA A 139 42.65 2.78 5.02
N ARG A 140 41.95 3.70 5.70
CA ARG A 140 40.48 3.74 5.72
C ARG A 140 39.92 3.95 4.31
N ALA A 141 40.49 4.85 3.52
CA ALA A 141 40.07 5.08 2.13
C ALA A 141 40.25 3.82 1.26
N ALA A 142 41.44 3.20 1.29
CA ALA A 142 41.72 1.99 0.52
C ALA A 142 40.85 0.79 0.96
N LEU A 143 40.56 0.68 2.26
CA LEU A 143 39.63 -0.33 2.79
C LEU A 143 38.17 0.00 2.44
N GLY A 144 37.80 1.28 2.32
CA GLY A 144 36.50 1.72 1.82
C GLY A 144 36.28 1.34 0.35
N ASP A 145 37.24 1.63 -0.51
CA ASP A 145 37.20 1.22 -1.93
C ASP A 145 37.14 -0.32 -2.07
N LEU A 146 37.87 -1.04 -1.21
CA LEU A 146 37.80 -2.49 -1.15
C LEU A 146 36.40 -2.97 -0.72
N ALA A 147 35.78 -2.29 0.26
CA ALA A 147 34.43 -2.60 0.72
C ALA A 147 33.42 -2.46 -0.43
N GLU A 148 33.53 -1.45 -1.30
CA GLU A 148 32.61 -1.31 -2.45
C GLU A 148 32.63 -2.52 -3.39
N GLY A 149 33.79 -3.17 -3.56
CA GLY A 149 33.93 -4.36 -4.41
C GLY A 149 33.64 -5.69 -3.70
N LEU A 150 33.94 -5.79 -2.39
CA LEU A 150 33.85 -7.03 -1.62
C LEU A 150 32.58 -7.13 -0.76
N ASP A 151 31.97 -6.03 -0.38
CA ASP A 151 30.72 -6.03 0.36
C ASP A 151 29.63 -6.73 -0.46
N GLN A 152 28.80 -7.49 0.25
CA GLN A 152 27.77 -8.29 -0.35
C GLN A 152 26.48 -8.08 0.42
N LYS A 153 25.43 -7.65 -0.30
CA LYS A 153 24.10 -7.57 0.29
C LYS A 153 23.55 -8.97 0.51
N VAL A 154 23.01 -9.19 1.72
CA VAL A 154 22.24 -10.39 2.07
C VAL A 154 21.05 -10.52 1.11
N ARG A 155 20.75 -11.76 0.71
CA ARG A 155 19.55 -12.10 -0.09
C ARG A 155 18.91 -13.33 0.51
N ASP A 156 17.62 -13.25 0.81
CA ASP A 156 16.86 -14.40 1.27
C ASP A 156 16.68 -15.43 0.15
N GLY A 157 16.55 -16.68 0.57
CA GLY A 157 16.11 -17.74 -0.33
C GLY A 157 14.65 -17.54 -0.71
N ALA A 158 14.27 -17.97 -1.90
CA ALA A 158 12.90 -17.86 -2.38
C ALA A 158 12.51 -19.05 -3.24
N VAL A 159 11.21 -19.23 -3.42
CA VAL A 159 10.62 -20.17 -4.38
C VAL A 159 9.75 -19.34 -5.31
N ALA A 160 10.01 -19.43 -6.61
CA ALA A 160 9.25 -18.78 -7.65
C ALA A 160 8.45 -19.83 -8.46
N PHE A 161 7.34 -19.39 -9.02
CA PHE A 161 6.53 -20.18 -9.93
C PHE A 161 6.53 -19.47 -11.29
N ASP A 162 6.85 -20.19 -12.36
CA ASP A 162 6.92 -19.64 -13.72
C ASP A 162 6.38 -20.68 -14.71
N ASP A 163 5.33 -20.33 -15.45
CA ASP A 163 4.66 -21.20 -16.44
C ASP A 163 4.40 -22.64 -15.92
N GLY A 164 3.91 -22.74 -14.68
CA GLY A 164 3.62 -24.03 -14.03
C GLY A 164 4.86 -24.83 -13.62
N ARG A 165 6.05 -24.21 -13.63
CA ARG A 165 7.31 -24.75 -13.11
C ARG A 165 7.67 -24.08 -11.80
N VAL A 166 8.54 -24.74 -11.04
CA VAL A 166 9.03 -24.24 -9.75
C VAL A 166 10.51 -23.96 -9.86
N GLU A 167 10.92 -22.75 -9.50
CA GLU A 167 12.31 -22.33 -9.47
C GLU A 167 12.76 -21.99 -8.04
N GLN A 168 13.95 -22.45 -7.67
CA GLN A 168 14.56 -22.14 -6.37
C GLN A 168 15.58 -21.01 -6.50
N VAL A 169 15.46 -20.01 -5.65
CA VAL A 169 16.46 -18.94 -5.51
C VAL A 169 17.30 -19.20 -4.28
N ALA A 170 18.60 -19.44 -4.48
CA ALA A 170 19.51 -19.71 -3.38
C ALA A 170 19.73 -18.46 -2.50
N PRO A 171 19.65 -18.60 -1.17
CA PRO A 171 20.00 -17.53 -0.24
C PRO A 171 21.48 -17.19 -0.32
N ARG A 172 21.80 -15.95 0.02
CA ARG A 172 23.17 -15.44 0.00
C ARG A 172 23.45 -14.65 1.27
N THR A 173 24.47 -15.05 2.02
CA THR A 173 24.95 -14.34 3.21
C THR A 173 25.51 -12.97 2.83
N GLY A 174 25.17 -11.95 3.61
CA GLY A 174 25.72 -10.61 3.45
C GLY A 174 26.98 -10.40 4.28
N TYR A 175 27.93 -9.66 3.74
CA TYR A 175 29.16 -9.25 4.42
C TYR A 175 29.34 -7.75 4.23
N ALA A 176 29.63 -7.05 5.32
CA ALA A 176 30.05 -5.64 5.29
C ALA A 176 31.39 -5.52 6.00
N LEU A 177 32.43 -5.06 5.31
CA LEU A 177 33.76 -4.90 5.85
C LEU A 177 33.76 -3.90 7.03
N ASP A 178 34.34 -4.29 8.17
CA ASP A 178 34.60 -3.34 9.26
C ASP A 178 35.89 -2.58 8.95
N VAL A 179 35.75 -1.46 8.23
CA VAL A 179 36.86 -0.62 7.79
C VAL A 179 37.76 -0.19 8.95
N ASN A 180 37.18 0.16 10.10
CA ASN A 180 37.94 0.59 11.26
C ASN A 180 38.65 -0.59 11.95
N GLY A 181 37.96 -1.72 12.09
CA GLY A 181 38.55 -2.94 12.64
C GLY A 181 39.63 -3.56 11.75
N ALA A 182 39.58 -3.32 10.44
CA ALA A 182 40.47 -3.93 9.44
C ALA A 182 41.87 -3.30 9.34
N VAL A 183 42.06 -2.07 9.84
CA VAL A 183 43.34 -1.34 9.78
C VAL A 183 44.46 -2.09 10.53
N GLY A 184 44.17 -2.59 11.74
CA GLY A 184 45.14 -3.34 12.55
C GLY A 184 45.56 -4.68 11.92
N PRO A 185 44.62 -5.55 11.52
CA PRO A 185 44.89 -6.77 10.77
C PRO A 185 45.68 -6.52 9.48
N LEU A 186 45.36 -5.45 8.73
CA LEU A 186 46.07 -5.08 7.51
C LEU A 186 47.53 -4.71 7.79
N ARG A 187 47.80 -3.88 8.81
CA ARG A 187 49.14 -3.54 9.27
C ARG A 187 49.93 -4.78 9.69
N SER A 188 49.30 -5.70 10.42
CA SER A 188 49.92 -6.94 10.87
C SER A 188 50.27 -7.87 9.69
N SER A 189 49.43 -7.90 8.66
CA SER A 189 49.68 -8.64 7.42
C SER A 189 50.88 -8.08 6.66
N PHE A 190 50.98 -6.76 6.58
CA PHE A 190 52.10 -6.08 5.95
C PHE A 190 53.43 -6.35 6.68
N LEU A 191 53.41 -6.34 8.02
CA LEU A 191 54.56 -6.70 8.87
C LEU A 191 55.02 -8.15 8.64
N ARG A 192 54.10 -9.11 8.63
CA ARG A 192 54.42 -10.53 8.38
C ARG A 192 54.99 -10.76 6.98
N GLY A 193 54.49 -10.02 5.98
CA GLY A 193 54.96 -10.07 4.58
C GLY A 193 54.93 -11.46 3.95
N ASP A 194 54.07 -12.35 4.45
CA ASP A 194 53.83 -13.66 3.86
C ASP A 194 52.76 -13.51 2.77
N THR A 195 53.17 -13.65 1.51
CA THR A 195 52.29 -13.51 0.35
C THR A 195 51.42 -14.75 0.11
N ARG A 196 51.59 -15.82 0.91
CA ARG A 196 50.82 -17.07 0.77
C ARG A 196 49.65 -17.14 1.74
N SER A 197 49.64 -16.33 2.81
CA SER A 197 48.51 -16.28 3.75
C SER A 197 47.54 -15.17 3.38
N VAL A 198 46.29 -15.55 3.15
CA VAL A 198 45.18 -14.61 2.92
C VAL A 198 44.75 -14.05 4.27
N THR A 199 44.85 -12.74 4.46
CA THR A 199 44.50 -12.12 5.74
C THR A 199 42.98 -11.96 5.88
N PRO A 200 42.33 -12.59 6.87
CA PRO A 200 40.93 -12.36 7.13
C PRO A 200 40.75 -10.97 7.73
N LEU A 201 39.94 -10.13 7.08
CA LEU A 201 39.54 -8.84 7.61
C LEU A 201 38.22 -8.98 8.37
N PRO A 202 38.05 -8.27 9.51
CA PRO A 202 36.82 -8.31 10.27
C PRO A 202 35.67 -7.75 9.42
N ALA A 203 34.54 -8.46 9.45
CA ALA A 203 33.35 -8.08 8.71
C ALA A 203 32.12 -8.35 9.56
N ARG A 204 31.08 -7.52 9.40
CA ARG A 204 29.76 -7.77 9.94
C ARG A 204 29.03 -8.74 9.01
N GLU A 205 28.79 -9.94 9.50
CA GLU A 205 28.01 -10.97 8.79
C GLU A 205 26.51 -10.75 9.03
N THR A 206 25.73 -10.73 7.96
CA THR A 206 24.26 -10.72 8.02
C THR A 206 23.72 -11.97 7.33
N ARG A 207 23.09 -12.85 8.11
CA ARG A 207 22.52 -14.10 7.59
C ARG A 207 21.14 -13.89 6.98
N PRO A 208 20.81 -14.60 5.91
CA PRO A 208 19.46 -14.60 5.35
C PRO A 208 18.49 -15.22 6.36
N LYS A 209 17.30 -14.65 6.45
CA LYS A 209 16.20 -15.18 7.26
C LYS A 209 15.66 -16.48 6.66
N VAL A 210 15.54 -16.52 5.34
CA VAL A 210 15.13 -17.74 4.61
C VAL A 210 16.37 -18.54 4.24
N THR A 211 16.57 -19.68 4.91
CA THR A 211 17.75 -20.52 4.73
C THR A 211 17.61 -21.48 3.53
N ALA A 212 18.72 -22.08 3.10
CA ALA A 212 18.70 -23.05 2.01
C ALA A 212 17.91 -24.32 2.39
N ASP A 213 17.92 -24.69 3.68
CA ASP A 213 17.09 -25.78 4.21
C ASP A 213 15.59 -25.45 4.13
N GLU A 214 15.22 -24.20 4.42
CA GLU A 214 13.84 -23.76 4.29
C GLU A 214 13.36 -23.81 2.84
N VAL A 215 14.18 -23.32 1.89
CA VAL A 215 13.86 -23.40 0.46
C VAL A 215 13.66 -24.85 0.03
N ARG A 216 14.59 -25.77 0.37
CA ARG A 216 14.45 -27.21 0.06
C ARG A 216 13.21 -27.84 0.68
N ARG A 217 12.85 -27.44 1.91
CA ARG A 217 11.63 -27.91 2.58
C ARG A 217 10.40 -27.41 1.83
N ALA A 218 10.34 -26.12 1.49
CA ALA A 218 9.23 -25.50 0.78
C ALA A 218 9.01 -26.11 -0.61
N MET A 219 10.09 -26.36 -1.35
CA MET A 219 10.10 -27.08 -2.62
C MET A 219 9.40 -28.44 -2.49
N ARG A 220 9.92 -29.32 -1.61
CA ARG A 220 9.45 -30.70 -1.45
C ARG A 220 8.04 -30.81 -0.86
N THR A 221 7.72 -29.96 0.12
CA THR A 221 6.49 -30.11 0.91
C THR A 221 5.29 -29.39 0.31
N PHE A 222 5.52 -28.40 -0.55
CA PHE A 222 4.45 -27.60 -1.10
C PHE A 222 4.62 -27.31 -2.59
N ALA A 223 5.74 -26.71 -3.01
CA ALA A 223 5.82 -26.13 -4.35
C ALA A 223 5.81 -27.19 -5.48
N GLU A 224 6.60 -28.26 -5.35
CA GLU A 224 6.61 -29.38 -6.29
C GLU A 224 5.24 -30.10 -6.33
N PRO A 225 4.61 -30.47 -5.18
CA PRO A 225 3.23 -30.96 -5.18
C PRO A 225 2.22 -30.00 -5.82
N ALA A 226 2.33 -28.69 -5.54
CA ALA A 226 1.42 -27.66 -6.05
C ALA A 226 1.41 -27.64 -7.57
N MET A 227 2.59 -27.71 -8.18
CA MET A 227 2.78 -27.72 -9.63
C MET A 227 2.84 -29.12 -10.24
N SER A 228 2.42 -30.18 -9.53
CA SER A 228 2.51 -31.56 -10.07
C SER A 228 1.44 -31.89 -11.11
N ALA A 229 0.26 -31.29 -10.99
CA ALA A 229 -0.88 -31.49 -11.87
C ALA A 229 -1.90 -30.35 -11.71
N PRO A 230 -2.83 -30.18 -12.67
CA PRO A 230 -3.98 -29.27 -12.52
C PRO A 230 -4.85 -29.60 -11.29
N VAL A 231 -5.70 -28.65 -10.89
CA VAL A 231 -6.72 -28.82 -9.85
C VAL A 231 -8.11 -28.75 -10.47
N THR A 232 -8.98 -29.70 -10.12
CA THR A 232 -10.37 -29.71 -10.60
C THR A 232 -11.30 -29.13 -9.54
N LEU A 233 -12.06 -28.10 -9.89
CA LEU A 233 -13.01 -27.43 -9.02
C LEU A 233 -14.43 -27.70 -9.48
N THR A 234 -15.36 -27.79 -8.53
CA THR A 234 -16.79 -27.83 -8.81
C THR A 234 -17.49 -26.69 -8.09
N ALA A 235 -18.14 -25.79 -8.83
CA ALA A 235 -18.90 -24.66 -8.28
C ALA A 235 -20.31 -24.67 -8.90
N GLY A 236 -21.36 -24.60 -8.06
CA GLY A 236 -22.74 -24.59 -8.55
C GLY A 236 -23.11 -25.79 -9.44
N GLY A 237 -22.46 -26.95 -9.22
CA GLY A 237 -22.63 -28.15 -10.05
C GLY A 237 -21.82 -28.17 -11.36
N LYS A 238 -21.16 -27.06 -11.73
CA LYS A 238 -20.27 -26.98 -12.89
C LYS A 238 -18.85 -27.35 -12.50
N ARG A 239 -18.22 -28.23 -13.29
CA ARG A 239 -16.85 -28.70 -13.08
C ARG A 239 -15.90 -28.03 -14.06
N PHE A 240 -14.81 -27.47 -13.56
CA PHE A 240 -13.75 -26.85 -14.37
C PHE A 240 -12.37 -27.17 -13.79
N THR A 241 -11.32 -26.94 -14.57
CA THR A 241 -9.94 -27.29 -14.21
C THR A 241 -9.04 -26.07 -14.29
N VAL A 242 -8.25 -25.86 -13.24
CA VAL A 242 -7.25 -24.80 -13.17
C VAL A 242 -5.87 -25.41 -13.46
N GLY A 243 -5.26 -24.98 -14.56
CA GLY A 243 -3.96 -25.47 -15.02
C GLY A 243 -2.79 -24.99 -14.15
N GLN A 244 -1.64 -25.65 -14.27
CA GLN A 244 -0.43 -25.31 -13.49
C GLN A 244 0.10 -23.90 -13.81
N ALA A 245 0.03 -23.47 -15.07
CA ALA A 245 0.45 -22.12 -15.48
C ALA A 245 -0.35 -21.04 -14.74
N VAL A 246 -1.68 -21.14 -14.77
CA VAL A 246 -2.60 -20.25 -14.04
C VAL A 246 -2.35 -20.31 -12.53
N LEU A 247 -2.19 -21.51 -11.97
CA LEU A 247 -1.86 -21.65 -10.55
C LEU A 247 -0.52 -21.00 -10.20
N GLY A 248 0.49 -21.10 -11.05
CA GLY A 248 1.81 -20.52 -10.84
C GLY A 248 1.80 -18.99 -10.91
N GLU A 249 1.02 -18.41 -11.82
CA GLU A 249 0.88 -16.95 -11.95
C GLU A 249 0.28 -16.30 -10.69
N HIS A 250 -0.69 -16.99 -10.07
CA HIS A 250 -1.42 -16.47 -8.91
C HIS A 250 -0.93 -17.00 -7.56
N LEU A 251 0.16 -17.79 -7.51
CA LEU A 251 0.68 -18.39 -6.28
C LEU A 251 2.07 -17.84 -5.95
N ALA A 252 2.28 -17.48 -4.68
CA ALA A 252 3.57 -17.02 -4.18
C ALA A 252 3.96 -17.76 -2.90
N MET A 253 5.26 -17.88 -2.66
CA MET A 253 5.80 -18.32 -1.37
C MET A 253 6.40 -17.12 -0.63
N ARG A 254 5.76 -16.70 0.46
CA ARG A 254 6.19 -15.52 1.22
C ARG A 254 6.73 -15.91 2.59
N PRO A 255 7.85 -15.33 3.04
CA PRO A 255 8.40 -15.63 4.36
C PRO A 255 7.56 -15.00 5.46
N ASP A 256 7.31 -15.74 6.54
CA ASP A 256 6.79 -15.17 7.79
C ASP A 256 7.89 -14.44 8.58
N GLY A 257 7.54 -13.88 9.74
CA GLY A 257 8.50 -13.14 10.58
C GLY A 257 9.72 -13.94 11.03
N GLY A 258 9.65 -15.28 11.00
CA GLY A 258 10.74 -16.20 11.32
C GLY A 258 11.52 -16.71 10.10
N GLY A 259 11.18 -16.25 8.89
CA GLY A 259 11.83 -16.70 7.66
C GLY A 259 11.31 -18.03 7.11
N ARG A 260 10.17 -18.55 7.61
CA ARG A 260 9.54 -19.77 7.08
C ARG A 260 8.65 -19.41 5.90
N LEU A 261 8.78 -20.13 4.79
CA LEU A 261 8.00 -19.87 3.59
C LEU A 261 6.57 -20.40 3.76
N ARG A 262 5.59 -19.57 3.42
CA ARG A 262 4.15 -19.86 3.45
C ARG A 262 3.54 -19.61 2.08
N PRO A 263 2.63 -20.48 1.62
CA PRO A 263 1.92 -20.23 0.39
C PRO A 263 0.91 -19.09 0.57
N GLU A 264 0.88 -18.21 -0.41
CA GLU A 264 -0.07 -17.12 -0.53
C GLU A 264 -0.67 -17.20 -1.93
N LEU A 265 -1.98 -17.40 -2.03
CA LEU A 265 -2.69 -17.45 -3.28
C LEU A 265 -3.38 -16.09 -3.50
N ASP A 266 -3.10 -15.44 -4.61
CA ASP A 266 -3.86 -14.30 -5.08
C ASP A 266 -5.23 -14.79 -5.59
N THR A 267 -6.18 -14.91 -4.66
CA THR A 267 -7.53 -15.39 -4.96
C THR A 267 -8.30 -14.44 -5.87
N LYS A 268 -7.97 -13.14 -5.83
CA LYS A 268 -8.62 -12.16 -6.69
C LYS A 268 -8.11 -12.29 -8.12
N GLY A 269 -6.78 -12.30 -8.28
CA GLY A 269 -6.14 -12.57 -9.57
C GLY A 269 -6.61 -13.90 -10.17
N LEU A 270 -6.65 -14.96 -9.36
CA LEU A 270 -7.13 -16.26 -9.81
C LEU A 270 -8.62 -16.26 -10.21
N ARG A 271 -9.49 -15.52 -9.51
CA ARG A 271 -10.92 -15.43 -9.87
C ARG A 271 -11.13 -14.64 -11.17
N ASP A 272 -10.32 -13.60 -11.38
CA ASP A 272 -10.41 -12.72 -12.55
C ASP A 272 -9.68 -13.31 -13.79
N ASP A 273 -8.88 -14.37 -13.61
CA ASP A 273 -8.22 -15.10 -14.69
C ASP A 273 -9.24 -15.74 -15.65
N PRO A 274 -9.11 -15.61 -16.99
CA PRO A 274 -10.07 -16.14 -17.95
C PRO A 274 -10.34 -17.65 -17.82
N ALA A 275 -9.36 -18.44 -17.38
CA ALA A 275 -9.54 -19.90 -17.19
C ALA A 275 -10.46 -20.24 -16.02
N VAL A 276 -10.69 -19.28 -15.11
CA VAL A 276 -11.55 -19.42 -13.92
C VAL A 276 -12.79 -18.56 -14.07
N ALA A 277 -12.66 -17.30 -14.50
CA ALA A 277 -13.75 -16.37 -14.70
C ALA A 277 -14.80 -16.91 -15.67
N GLY A 278 -14.39 -17.44 -16.84
CA GLY A 278 -15.33 -17.98 -17.83
C GLY A 278 -16.25 -19.07 -17.27
N PRO A 279 -15.72 -20.14 -16.64
CA PRO A 279 -16.55 -21.12 -15.95
C PRO A 279 -17.43 -20.57 -14.81
N LEU A 280 -17.01 -19.49 -14.15
CA LEU A 280 -17.73 -18.88 -13.03
C LEU A 280 -18.85 -17.92 -13.47
N GLU A 281 -18.75 -17.26 -14.62
CA GLU A 281 -19.83 -16.43 -15.19
C GLU A 281 -21.13 -17.22 -15.29
N ASP A 282 -20.97 -18.47 -15.69
CA ASP A 282 -22.00 -19.46 -15.90
C ASP A 282 -22.68 -19.96 -14.61
N VAL A 283 -22.08 -19.66 -13.45
CA VAL A 283 -22.59 -19.93 -12.10
C VAL A 283 -23.09 -18.63 -11.44
N THR A 284 -22.56 -17.50 -11.87
CA THR A 284 -22.77 -16.21 -11.22
C THR A 284 -24.11 -15.61 -11.68
N THR A 285 -24.99 -15.34 -10.72
CA THR A 285 -26.28 -14.69 -10.96
C THR A 285 -26.47 -13.54 -9.99
N THR A 286 -27.10 -12.46 -10.44
CA THR A 286 -27.49 -11.36 -9.56
C THR A 286 -28.81 -11.70 -8.86
N ALA A 287 -28.93 -11.33 -7.59
CA ALA A 287 -30.19 -11.47 -6.87
C ALA A 287 -31.21 -10.46 -7.42
N GLU A 288 -32.42 -10.92 -7.69
CA GLU A 288 -33.51 -10.07 -8.18
C GLU A 288 -34.78 -10.32 -7.39
N ASN A 289 -35.39 -9.23 -6.94
CA ASN A 289 -36.66 -9.25 -6.23
C ASN A 289 -37.79 -9.79 -7.11
N ALA A 290 -38.74 -10.49 -6.49
CA ALA A 290 -40.00 -10.75 -7.15
C ALA A 290 -40.68 -9.43 -7.55
N ARG A 291 -41.26 -9.38 -8.75
CA ARG A 291 -42.02 -8.21 -9.20
C ARG A 291 -43.48 -8.37 -8.86
N LEU A 292 -44.05 -7.34 -8.26
CA LEU A 292 -45.47 -7.28 -7.94
C LEU A 292 -46.23 -6.44 -8.95
N ARG A 293 -47.49 -6.82 -9.17
CA ARG A 293 -48.47 -6.07 -9.95
C ARG A 293 -49.81 -6.00 -9.20
N PRO A 294 -50.58 -4.91 -9.31
CA PRO A 294 -51.96 -4.90 -8.86
C PRO A 294 -52.85 -5.87 -9.67
N ASP A 295 -53.71 -6.62 -8.98
CA ASP A 295 -54.82 -7.40 -9.54
C ASP A 295 -56.11 -7.07 -8.78
N GLY A 296 -56.94 -6.20 -9.37
CA GLY A 296 -58.02 -5.54 -8.64
C GLY A 296 -57.45 -4.75 -7.45
N ASP A 297 -57.89 -5.08 -6.25
CA ASP A 297 -57.37 -4.49 -5.00
C ASP A 297 -56.25 -5.31 -4.35
N LYS A 298 -55.85 -6.45 -4.93
CA LYS A 298 -54.78 -7.31 -4.41
C LYS A 298 -53.44 -6.98 -5.05
N ALA A 299 -52.36 -7.28 -4.34
CA ALA A 299 -51.03 -7.33 -4.91
C ALA A 299 -50.66 -8.80 -5.20
N VAL A 300 -50.21 -9.08 -6.42
CA VAL A 300 -49.83 -10.43 -6.85
C VAL A 300 -48.41 -10.45 -7.41
N ILE A 301 -47.72 -11.58 -7.21
CA ILE A 301 -46.40 -11.83 -7.79
C ILE A 301 -46.59 -12.06 -9.30
N ALA A 302 -46.06 -11.14 -10.11
CA ALA A 302 -46.04 -11.23 -11.57
C ALA A 302 -44.81 -11.99 -12.07
N GLU A 303 -43.66 -11.80 -11.42
CA GLU A 303 -42.40 -12.49 -11.71
C GLU A 303 -41.78 -12.98 -10.41
N ASP A 304 -41.33 -14.23 -10.38
CA ASP A 304 -40.69 -14.80 -9.19
C ASP A 304 -39.28 -14.25 -8.98
N ALA A 305 -38.86 -14.24 -7.71
CA ALA A 305 -37.54 -13.76 -7.32
C ALA A 305 -36.45 -14.71 -7.81
N ARG A 306 -35.27 -14.16 -8.14
CA ARG A 306 -34.09 -14.93 -8.51
C ARG A 306 -33.03 -14.81 -7.43
N VAL A 307 -32.54 -15.95 -6.96
CA VAL A 307 -31.45 -16.00 -5.97
C VAL A 307 -30.14 -15.64 -6.68
N GLY A 308 -29.40 -14.71 -6.09
CA GLY A 308 -28.06 -14.37 -6.54
C GLY A 308 -27.07 -15.43 -6.10
N GLN A 309 -26.11 -15.73 -6.96
CA GLN A 309 -25.05 -16.71 -6.71
C GLN A 309 -23.72 -16.12 -7.14
N GLU A 310 -22.69 -16.30 -6.33
CA GLU A 310 -21.34 -15.92 -6.70
C GLU A 310 -20.31 -16.78 -5.98
N VAL A 311 -19.13 -16.93 -6.58
CA VAL A 311 -17.97 -17.53 -5.91
C VAL A 311 -17.09 -16.40 -5.38
N THR A 312 -16.98 -16.32 -4.06
CA THR A 312 -16.14 -15.30 -3.40
C THR A 312 -14.67 -15.69 -3.42
N ASP A 313 -13.79 -14.69 -3.42
CA ASP A 313 -12.33 -14.86 -3.28
C ASP A 313 -11.96 -15.78 -2.12
N LYS A 314 -12.63 -15.59 -0.97
CA LYS A 314 -12.44 -16.40 0.23
C LYS A 314 -12.84 -17.86 0.04
N ALA A 315 -13.95 -18.12 -0.65
CA ALA A 315 -14.40 -19.48 -0.94
C ALA A 315 -13.43 -20.19 -1.88
N LEU A 316 -12.96 -19.48 -2.91
CA LEU A 316 -11.98 -20.00 -3.86
C LEU A 316 -10.65 -20.36 -3.17
N GLY A 317 -10.10 -19.46 -2.35
CA GLY A 317 -8.86 -19.72 -1.63
C GLY A 317 -8.95 -20.89 -0.65
N LYS A 318 -10.07 -20.99 0.08
CA LYS A 318 -10.31 -22.11 1.01
C LYS A 318 -10.41 -23.46 0.30
N ALA A 319 -10.93 -23.47 -0.93
CA ALA A 319 -11.05 -24.68 -1.74
C ALA A 319 -9.71 -25.06 -2.42
N VAL A 320 -9.01 -24.10 -3.02
CA VAL A 320 -7.82 -24.37 -3.85
C VAL A 320 -6.60 -24.74 -3.01
N LEU A 321 -6.26 -23.96 -1.98
CA LEU A 321 -4.99 -24.13 -1.23
C LEU A 321 -4.80 -25.55 -0.67
N PRO A 322 -5.79 -26.22 -0.04
CA PRO A 322 -5.63 -27.57 0.47
C PRO A 322 -5.43 -28.63 -0.62
N LEU A 323 -5.92 -28.39 -1.85
CA LEU A 323 -5.83 -29.33 -2.97
C LEU A 323 -4.45 -29.33 -3.62
N LEU A 324 -3.70 -28.23 -3.52
CA LEU A 324 -2.38 -28.08 -4.14
C LEU A 324 -1.37 -29.13 -3.64
N THR A 325 -1.51 -29.63 -2.41
CA THR A 325 -0.61 -30.66 -1.86
C THR A 325 -1.13 -32.09 -2.01
N ARG A 326 -2.29 -32.27 -2.64
CA ARG A 326 -2.90 -33.59 -2.91
C ARG A 326 -2.40 -34.17 -4.23
N SER A 327 -2.75 -35.42 -4.50
CA SER A 327 -2.30 -36.18 -5.67
C SER A 327 -3.46 -36.95 -6.31
N GLY A 328 -3.40 -37.14 -7.63
CA GLY A 328 -4.43 -37.91 -8.35
C GLY A 328 -5.83 -37.31 -8.20
N ALA A 329 -6.83 -38.18 -7.97
CA ALA A 329 -8.23 -37.78 -7.85
C ALA A 329 -8.51 -36.85 -6.65
N ASP A 330 -7.65 -36.86 -5.62
CA ASP A 330 -7.78 -36.01 -4.43
C ASP A 330 -7.44 -34.53 -4.71
N ARG A 331 -6.98 -34.21 -5.92
CA ARG A 331 -6.83 -32.82 -6.41
C ARG A 331 -8.15 -32.27 -6.97
N SER A 332 -9.26 -32.72 -6.40
CA SER A 332 -10.59 -32.24 -6.75
C SER A 332 -11.36 -31.78 -5.51
N GLY A 333 -12.13 -30.70 -5.65
CA GLY A 333 -12.90 -30.16 -4.52
C GLY A 333 -14.05 -29.26 -4.93
N GLU A 334 -14.99 -29.09 -4.01
CA GLU A 334 -16.13 -28.20 -4.17
C GLU A 334 -15.77 -26.79 -3.70
N VAL A 335 -16.16 -25.79 -4.49
CA VAL A 335 -16.04 -24.38 -4.14
C VAL A 335 -17.40 -23.90 -3.67
N ALA A 336 -17.44 -23.36 -2.44
CA ALA A 336 -18.68 -22.85 -1.87
C ALA A 336 -19.19 -21.65 -2.69
N VAL A 337 -20.46 -21.71 -3.07
CA VAL A 337 -21.17 -20.60 -3.73
C VAL A 337 -21.87 -19.78 -2.65
N HIS A 338 -21.54 -18.49 -2.58
CA HIS A 338 -22.27 -17.54 -1.76
C HIS A 338 -23.62 -17.25 -2.43
N ARG A 339 -24.69 -17.30 -1.64
CA ARG A 339 -26.06 -17.07 -2.13
C ARG A 339 -26.61 -15.80 -1.51
N THR A 340 -27.02 -14.87 -2.36
CA THR A 340 -27.67 -13.63 -1.96
C THR A 340 -29.17 -13.79 -2.17
N GLN A 341 -29.93 -13.77 -1.08
CA GLN A 341 -31.38 -13.84 -1.15
C GLN A 341 -31.95 -12.49 -1.58
N PRO A 342 -32.94 -12.46 -2.48
CA PRO A 342 -33.66 -11.24 -2.80
C PRO A 342 -34.47 -10.78 -1.59
N GLU A 343 -34.70 -9.47 -1.51
CA GLU A 343 -35.47 -8.85 -0.43
C GLU A 343 -36.95 -9.21 -0.48
N ILE A 344 -37.49 -9.39 -1.69
CA ILE A 344 -38.88 -9.79 -1.92
C ILE A 344 -38.90 -11.15 -2.59
N THR A 345 -39.55 -12.09 -1.92
CA THR A 345 -39.80 -13.46 -2.38
C THR A 345 -41.29 -13.73 -2.30
N ARG A 346 -41.74 -14.80 -2.96
CA ARG A 346 -43.13 -15.26 -2.83
C ARG A 346 -43.46 -15.62 -1.39
N GLU A 347 -42.49 -16.19 -0.68
CA GLU A 347 -42.62 -16.68 0.68
C GLU A 347 -42.74 -15.54 1.69
N ASN A 348 -41.99 -14.44 1.51
CA ASN A 348 -41.99 -13.32 2.47
C ASN A 348 -42.90 -12.14 2.11
N ALA A 349 -43.47 -12.09 0.90
CA ALA A 349 -44.28 -10.96 0.45
C ALA A 349 -45.44 -10.65 1.40
N ALA A 350 -46.10 -11.68 1.94
CA ALA A 350 -47.17 -11.53 2.92
C ALA A 350 -46.67 -10.98 4.26
N GLU A 351 -45.48 -11.40 4.73
CA GLU A 351 -44.89 -10.93 5.99
C GLU A 351 -44.47 -9.45 5.89
N LEU A 352 -43.97 -9.05 4.72
CA LEU A 352 -43.67 -7.66 4.36
C LEU A 352 -44.94 -6.79 4.27
N GLY A 353 -46.13 -7.40 4.20
CA GLY A 353 -47.42 -6.72 4.06
C GLY A 353 -47.72 -6.30 2.62
N LEU A 354 -47.09 -6.90 1.61
CA LEU A 354 -47.30 -6.58 0.19
C LEU A 354 -48.50 -7.36 -0.37
N THR A 355 -49.68 -7.14 0.21
CA THR A 355 -50.87 -7.97 -0.03
C THR A 355 -51.96 -7.28 -0.84
N GLU A 356 -52.01 -5.95 -0.83
CA GLU A 356 -53.07 -5.16 -1.46
C GLU A 356 -52.53 -3.95 -2.20
N LYS A 357 -53.35 -3.41 -3.11
CA LYS A 357 -53.10 -2.16 -3.82
C LYS A 357 -53.57 -1.00 -2.93
N MET A 358 -52.66 -0.31 -2.27
CA MET A 358 -52.97 0.84 -1.42
C MET A 358 -53.57 1.98 -2.24
N SER A 359 -52.97 2.30 -3.38
CA SER A 359 -53.43 3.33 -4.28
C SER A 359 -52.90 3.10 -5.70
N SER A 360 -53.52 3.77 -6.66
CA SER A 360 -53.04 3.83 -8.04
C SER A 360 -53.43 5.17 -8.63
N PHE A 361 -52.54 5.79 -9.38
CA PHE A 361 -52.82 7.03 -10.08
C PHE A 361 -52.24 7.02 -11.49
N THR A 362 -52.94 7.62 -12.44
CA THR A 362 -52.52 7.71 -13.84
C THR A 362 -52.52 9.17 -14.28
N VAL A 363 -51.41 9.61 -14.85
CA VAL A 363 -51.31 10.88 -15.56
C VAL A 363 -51.26 10.59 -17.05
N HIS A 364 -52.11 11.29 -17.80
CA HIS A 364 -52.07 11.28 -19.26
C HIS A 364 -51.27 12.49 -19.76
N PHE A 365 -50.54 12.32 -20.85
CA PHE A 365 -49.75 13.37 -21.46
C PHE A 365 -49.73 13.23 -22.98
N GLU A 366 -49.56 14.35 -23.67
CA GLU A 366 -49.39 14.33 -25.12
C GLU A 366 -48.08 13.61 -25.49
N PRO A 367 -48.04 12.79 -26.54
CA PRO A 367 -46.82 12.13 -26.95
C PRO A 367 -45.81 13.14 -27.49
N ALA A 368 -44.55 13.00 -27.09
CA ALA A 368 -43.40 13.71 -27.68
C ALA A 368 -42.16 12.85 -27.45
N GLU A 369 -41.27 12.76 -28.43
CA GLU A 369 -40.13 11.83 -28.37
C GLU A 369 -39.31 11.98 -27.09
N TYR A 370 -38.94 13.21 -26.72
CA TYR A 370 -38.21 13.48 -25.48
C TYR A 370 -38.99 13.06 -24.23
N ARG A 371 -40.31 13.27 -24.24
CA ARG A 371 -41.18 13.06 -23.09
C ARG A 371 -41.34 11.58 -22.83
N THR A 372 -41.64 10.80 -23.86
CA THR A 372 -41.74 9.34 -23.77
C THR A 372 -40.42 8.72 -23.31
N LYS A 373 -39.29 9.14 -23.89
CA LYS A 373 -37.96 8.67 -23.45
C LYS A 373 -37.67 8.99 -21.98
N ASN A 374 -37.84 10.24 -21.58
CA ASN A 374 -37.54 10.68 -20.21
C ASN A 374 -38.48 10.08 -19.17
N ILE A 375 -39.78 9.97 -19.48
CA ILE A 375 -40.77 9.34 -18.60
C ILE A 375 -40.48 7.84 -18.47
N GLY A 376 -40.27 7.14 -19.59
CA GLY A 376 -39.92 5.72 -19.60
C GLY A 376 -38.68 5.44 -18.75
N ARG A 377 -37.62 6.24 -18.93
CA ARG A 377 -36.40 6.11 -18.14
C ARG A 377 -36.63 6.34 -16.64
N ALA A 378 -37.39 7.38 -16.27
CA ALA A 378 -37.72 7.62 -14.86
C ALA A 378 -38.58 6.48 -14.27
N VAL A 379 -39.50 5.91 -15.04
CA VAL A 379 -40.34 4.77 -14.65
C VAL A 379 -39.48 3.52 -14.42
N GLU A 380 -38.56 3.19 -15.33
CA GLU A 380 -37.62 2.07 -15.17
C GLU A 380 -36.85 2.15 -13.84
N LEU A 381 -36.43 3.36 -13.46
CA LEU A 381 -35.62 3.59 -12.27
C LEU A 381 -36.41 3.50 -10.96
N ILE A 382 -37.68 3.90 -10.95
CA ILE A 382 -38.52 3.84 -9.73
C ILE A 382 -39.27 2.51 -9.59
N ASN A 383 -39.54 1.80 -10.69
CA ASN A 383 -40.33 0.58 -10.70
C ASN A 383 -39.61 -0.54 -9.93
N GLY A 384 -40.28 -1.07 -8.91
CA GLY A 384 -39.69 -2.07 -8.02
C GLY A 384 -39.09 -1.51 -6.75
N SER A 385 -39.23 -0.19 -6.48
CA SER A 385 -38.79 0.38 -5.21
C SER A 385 -39.51 -0.27 -4.04
N LEU A 386 -38.75 -0.82 -3.10
CA LEU A 386 -39.24 -1.28 -1.80
C LEU A 386 -38.94 -0.21 -0.75
N VAL A 387 -39.97 0.29 -0.08
CA VAL A 387 -39.85 1.28 0.99
C VAL A 387 -40.21 0.61 2.31
N ARG A 388 -39.23 0.43 3.19
CA ARG A 388 -39.45 -0.21 4.51
C ARG A 388 -40.26 0.71 5.43
N PRO A 389 -40.90 0.16 6.49
CA PRO A 389 -41.51 0.98 7.53
C PRO A 389 -40.53 2.03 8.06
N ASP A 390 -41.02 3.25 8.27
CA ASP A 390 -40.29 4.43 8.75
C ASP A 390 -39.18 4.95 7.81
N GLU A 391 -38.97 4.31 6.66
CA GLU A 391 -38.03 4.77 5.64
C GLU A 391 -38.60 5.98 4.88
N THR A 392 -37.72 6.92 4.51
CA THR A 392 -38.08 8.03 3.61
C THR A 392 -37.59 7.76 2.19
N TRP A 393 -38.53 7.54 1.28
CA TRP A 393 -38.27 7.44 -0.14
C TRP A 393 -38.04 8.83 -0.75
N SER A 394 -37.17 8.90 -1.75
CA SER A 394 -36.79 10.15 -2.44
C SER A 394 -36.77 9.91 -3.94
N PHE A 395 -37.50 10.74 -4.68
CA PHE A 395 -37.56 10.65 -6.13
C PHE A 395 -36.19 10.92 -6.73
N ASN A 396 -35.52 12.00 -6.33
CA ASN A 396 -34.21 12.33 -6.84
C ASN A 396 -33.19 11.25 -6.49
N ARG A 397 -33.11 10.77 -5.24
CA ARG A 397 -32.16 9.70 -4.90
C ARG A 397 -32.36 8.43 -5.74
N THR A 398 -33.59 8.11 -6.09
CA THR A 398 -33.93 6.90 -6.87
C THR A 398 -33.68 7.09 -8.36
N VAL A 399 -34.04 8.25 -8.92
CA VAL A 399 -33.91 8.52 -10.36
C VAL A 399 -32.52 9.06 -10.74
N GLY A 400 -31.81 9.68 -9.81
CA GLY A 400 -30.53 10.33 -10.06
C GLY A 400 -30.63 11.64 -10.84
N GLU A 401 -29.48 12.22 -11.16
CA GLU A 401 -29.38 13.40 -12.00
C GLU A 401 -29.86 13.08 -13.42
N ARG A 402 -30.63 13.99 -14.03
CA ARG A 402 -31.16 13.81 -15.38
C ARG A 402 -30.07 14.20 -16.38
N THR A 403 -29.15 13.28 -16.67
CA THR A 403 -28.07 13.45 -17.65
C THR A 403 -28.22 12.47 -18.81
N GLU A 404 -27.53 12.74 -19.92
CA GLU A 404 -27.43 11.80 -21.04
C GLU A 404 -26.81 10.46 -20.61
N ALA A 405 -25.79 10.49 -19.75
CA ALA A 405 -25.18 9.29 -19.20
C ALA A 405 -26.16 8.44 -18.36
N ASN A 406 -27.17 9.06 -17.75
CA ASN A 406 -28.26 8.38 -17.04
C ASN A 406 -29.47 8.10 -17.95
N GLY A 407 -29.32 8.23 -19.27
CA GLY A 407 -30.34 7.88 -20.27
C GLY A 407 -31.42 8.93 -20.49
N PHE A 408 -31.24 10.16 -19.99
CA PHE A 408 -32.17 11.25 -20.23
C PHE A 408 -31.78 12.08 -21.45
N VAL A 409 -32.77 12.67 -22.10
CA VAL A 409 -32.59 13.54 -23.27
C VAL A 409 -33.14 14.94 -22.98
N GLU A 410 -32.69 15.91 -23.78
CA GLU A 410 -33.19 17.28 -23.73
C GLU A 410 -34.69 17.34 -24.06
N GLY A 411 -35.44 18.10 -23.27
CA GLY A 411 -36.87 18.29 -23.43
C GLY A 411 -37.34 19.60 -22.84
N ILE A 412 -38.61 19.91 -23.04
CA ILE A 412 -39.19 21.14 -22.49
C ILE A 412 -39.36 21.01 -20.97
N ILE A 413 -38.84 21.98 -20.23
CA ILE A 413 -39.01 22.19 -18.79
C ILE A 413 -39.64 23.56 -18.53
N ILE A 414 -39.98 23.82 -17.27
CA ILE A 414 -40.42 25.13 -16.79
C ILE A 414 -39.32 25.69 -15.89
N LEU A 415 -38.82 26.88 -16.22
CA LEU A 415 -37.83 27.59 -15.43
C LEU A 415 -38.23 29.07 -15.39
N ASN A 416 -38.31 29.66 -14.19
CA ASN A 416 -38.66 31.08 -14.00
C ASN A 416 -39.92 31.50 -14.79
N ASP A 417 -41.02 30.75 -14.64
CA ASP A 417 -42.33 31.01 -15.28
C ASP A 417 -42.36 30.93 -16.81
N GLN A 418 -41.33 30.33 -17.44
CA GLN A 418 -41.26 30.16 -18.89
C GLN A 418 -40.89 28.73 -19.30
N PHE A 419 -41.34 28.32 -20.48
CA PHE A 419 -40.83 27.13 -21.13
C PHE A 419 -39.40 27.34 -21.62
N THR A 420 -38.51 26.41 -21.27
CA THR A 420 -37.14 26.35 -21.79
C THR A 420 -36.77 24.89 -22.03
N LYS A 421 -35.61 24.64 -22.63
CA LYS A 421 -35.12 23.28 -22.86
C LYS A 421 -34.04 22.91 -21.85
N ALA A 422 -34.16 21.72 -21.28
CA ALA A 422 -33.13 21.13 -20.44
C ALA A 422 -33.26 19.60 -20.44
N SER A 423 -32.22 18.91 -20.00
CA SER A 423 -32.25 17.46 -19.83
C SER A 423 -33.33 17.05 -18.81
N GLY A 424 -34.07 15.98 -19.13
CA GLY A 424 -35.12 15.45 -18.25
C GLY A 424 -36.48 16.15 -18.36
N GLY A 425 -36.70 16.94 -19.42
CA GLY A 425 -38.03 17.49 -19.73
C GLY A 425 -39.12 16.41 -19.74
N GLY A 426 -40.20 16.63 -18.98
CA GLY A 426 -41.31 15.69 -18.81
C GLY A 426 -41.29 14.82 -17.55
N VAL A 427 -40.16 14.71 -16.83
CA VAL A 427 -40.06 13.84 -15.64
C VAL A 427 -41.01 14.24 -14.50
N SER A 428 -41.41 15.51 -14.40
CA SER A 428 -42.40 15.94 -13.41
C SER A 428 -43.78 15.29 -13.57
N ALA A 429 -44.10 14.70 -14.74
CA ALA A 429 -45.29 13.87 -14.90
C ALA A 429 -45.20 12.61 -14.02
N VAL A 430 -44.03 11.98 -13.94
CA VAL A 430 -43.79 10.82 -13.07
C VAL A 430 -43.82 11.24 -11.61
N ALA A 431 -43.14 12.34 -11.25
CA ALA A 431 -43.19 12.86 -9.88
C ALA A 431 -44.62 13.20 -9.45
N THR A 432 -45.41 13.86 -10.29
CA THR A 432 -46.83 14.13 -10.02
C THR A 432 -47.65 12.85 -9.87
N THR A 433 -47.36 11.81 -10.64
CA THR A 433 -48.04 10.52 -10.53
C THR A 433 -47.71 9.83 -9.21
N VAL A 434 -46.43 9.82 -8.80
CA VAL A 434 -45.98 9.32 -7.49
C VAL A 434 -46.61 10.12 -6.35
N TYR A 435 -46.66 11.46 -6.47
CA TYR A 435 -47.30 12.33 -5.47
C TYR A 435 -48.78 12.01 -5.28
N ASN A 436 -49.51 11.75 -6.36
CA ASN A 436 -50.92 11.38 -6.24
C ASN A 436 -51.10 9.96 -5.71
N ALA A 437 -50.23 9.02 -6.09
CA ALA A 437 -50.24 7.67 -5.52
C ALA A 437 -49.96 7.70 -4.00
N LEU A 438 -48.93 8.41 -3.53
CA LEU A 438 -48.63 8.53 -2.10
C LEU A 438 -49.73 9.32 -1.36
N PHE A 439 -50.36 10.32 -2.01
CA PHE A 439 -51.48 11.07 -1.46
C PHE A 439 -52.62 10.12 -1.08
N PHE A 440 -53.06 9.28 -2.02
CA PHE A 440 -54.15 8.32 -1.81
C PHE A 440 -53.75 7.08 -1.02
N ALA A 441 -52.46 6.73 -0.97
CA ALA A 441 -51.96 5.69 -0.07
C ALA A 441 -52.04 6.11 1.41
N GLY A 442 -52.29 7.41 1.68
CA GLY A 442 -52.43 7.93 3.04
C GLY A 442 -51.10 8.05 3.79
N VAL A 443 -49.98 8.01 3.08
CA VAL A 443 -48.64 8.15 3.69
C VAL A 443 -48.20 9.60 3.78
N LYS A 444 -47.24 9.88 4.65
CA LYS A 444 -46.79 11.24 4.97
C LYS A 444 -45.85 11.82 3.90
N PRO A 445 -46.23 12.87 3.16
CA PRO A 445 -45.28 13.63 2.35
C PRO A 445 -44.28 14.36 3.25
N VAL A 446 -43.02 14.42 2.83
CA VAL A 446 -41.91 15.08 3.52
C VAL A 446 -41.46 16.32 2.76
N GLU A 447 -41.41 16.21 1.44
CA GLU A 447 -41.00 17.27 0.54
C GLU A 447 -41.80 17.14 -0.75
N HIS A 448 -42.42 18.22 -1.19
CA HIS A 448 -43.04 18.35 -2.50
C HIS A 448 -43.22 19.83 -2.82
N GLY A 449 -43.28 20.17 -4.11
CA GLY A 449 -43.63 21.51 -4.57
C GLY A 449 -44.33 21.43 -5.91
N ALA A 450 -45.30 22.32 -6.13
CA ALA A 450 -45.93 22.44 -7.45
C ALA A 450 -45.03 23.20 -8.42
N HIS A 451 -45.35 23.14 -9.72
CA HIS A 451 -44.79 24.11 -10.66
C HIS A 451 -45.26 25.53 -10.30
N SER A 452 -44.55 26.54 -10.83
CA SER A 452 -44.90 27.93 -10.55
C SER A 452 -46.27 28.30 -11.10
N PHE A 453 -46.60 27.85 -12.32
CA PHE A 453 -47.94 27.96 -12.91
C PHE A 453 -48.62 26.61 -13.06
N TYR A 454 -49.95 26.61 -13.13
CA TYR A 454 -50.76 25.40 -13.26
C TYR A 454 -50.60 24.74 -14.64
N ILE A 455 -50.55 23.41 -14.65
CA ILE A 455 -50.49 22.59 -15.86
C ILE A 455 -51.77 21.76 -15.94
N GLU A 456 -52.54 21.98 -17.02
CA GLU A 456 -53.92 21.54 -17.16
C GLU A 456 -54.13 20.01 -17.15
N ARG A 457 -53.07 19.23 -17.43
CA ARG A 457 -53.11 17.76 -17.38
C ARG A 457 -53.04 17.20 -15.96
N TYR A 458 -52.74 18.01 -14.95
CA TYR A 458 -52.65 17.59 -13.55
C TYR A 458 -53.88 18.04 -12.77
N PRO A 459 -54.27 17.36 -11.69
CA PRO A 459 -55.31 17.86 -10.81
C PRO A 459 -54.85 19.15 -10.11
N GLU A 460 -55.68 20.19 -10.14
CA GLU A 460 -55.42 21.47 -9.46
C GLU A 460 -55.02 21.26 -7.99
N GLY A 461 -53.86 21.80 -7.59
CA GLY A 461 -53.36 21.73 -6.23
C GLY A 461 -52.84 20.35 -5.79
N ARG A 462 -52.77 19.37 -6.69
CA ARG A 462 -52.18 18.04 -6.42
C ARG A 462 -51.19 17.65 -7.50
N GLU A 463 -50.05 18.29 -7.47
CA GLU A 463 -48.92 17.99 -8.33
C GLU A 463 -47.60 18.06 -7.58
N ALA A 464 -46.56 17.51 -8.22
CA ALA A 464 -45.19 17.63 -7.73
C ALA A 464 -44.24 17.82 -8.91
N THR A 465 -43.33 18.78 -8.74
CA THR A 465 -42.16 18.98 -9.58
C THR A 465 -40.89 18.59 -8.84
N VAL A 466 -39.83 18.34 -9.60
CA VAL A 466 -38.53 17.89 -9.10
C VAL A 466 -37.44 18.58 -9.87
N ALA A 467 -36.43 19.06 -9.15
CA ALA A 467 -35.24 19.69 -9.69
C ALA A 467 -34.03 19.14 -8.94
N TRP A 468 -33.09 18.53 -9.66
CA TRP A 468 -31.91 17.91 -9.06
C TRP A 468 -31.12 18.95 -8.25
N GLY A 469 -30.82 18.63 -6.99
CA GLY A 469 -30.07 19.50 -6.08
C GLY A 469 -30.88 20.61 -5.38
N SER A 470 -32.14 20.88 -5.76
CA SER A 470 -32.92 21.98 -5.18
C SER A 470 -34.35 21.65 -4.75
N LEU A 471 -35.04 20.74 -5.41
CA LEU A 471 -36.41 20.33 -5.05
C LEU A 471 -36.63 18.84 -5.31
N ASP A 472 -37.08 18.12 -4.29
CA ASP A 472 -37.36 16.69 -4.35
C ASP A 472 -38.82 16.36 -4.04
N LEU A 473 -39.25 15.17 -4.45
CA LEU A 473 -40.46 14.54 -3.98
C LEU A 473 -40.09 13.42 -3.01
N ARG A 474 -40.44 13.61 -1.74
CA ARG A 474 -40.11 12.69 -0.65
C ARG A 474 -41.33 12.36 0.17
N PHE A 475 -41.42 11.12 0.64
CA PHE A 475 -42.42 10.69 1.61
C PHE A 475 -41.81 9.69 2.58
N THR A 476 -42.33 9.66 3.80
CA THR A 476 -41.99 8.64 4.80
C THR A 476 -43.07 7.57 4.76
N ASN A 477 -42.65 6.30 4.74
CA ASN A 477 -43.57 5.19 4.89
C ASN A 477 -43.98 5.01 6.37
N ASP A 478 -45.04 5.72 6.77
CA ASP A 478 -45.64 5.64 8.11
C ASP A 478 -46.83 4.65 8.17
N SER A 479 -46.92 3.71 7.23
CA SER A 479 -47.97 2.69 7.17
C SER A 479 -47.76 1.52 8.14
N GLY A 480 -46.54 1.32 8.63
CA GLY A 480 -46.16 0.21 9.52
C GLY A 480 -45.82 -1.10 8.80
N LYS A 481 -46.01 -1.17 7.47
CA LYS A 481 -45.60 -2.29 6.60
C LYS A 481 -44.81 -1.79 5.40
N ALA A 482 -44.18 -2.69 4.65
CA ALA A 482 -43.43 -2.28 3.48
C ALA A 482 -44.37 -1.79 2.37
N ILE A 483 -43.88 -0.87 1.55
CA ILE A 483 -44.57 -0.38 0.35
C ILE A 483 -43.71 -0.72 -0.86
N TYR A 484 -44.31 -1.36 -1.85
CA TYR A 484 -43.72 -1.60 -3.16
C TYR A 484 -44.29 -0.61 -4.17
N ILE A 485 -43.43 0.12 -4.88
CA ILE A 485 -43.82 1.04 -5.94
C ILE A 485 -43.77 0.30 -7.27
N GLN A 486 -44.94 0.01 -7.83
CA GLN A 486 -45.06 -0.46 -9.21
C GLN A 486 -45.29 0.75 -10.12
N ALA A 487 -44.50 0.86 -11.17
CA ALA A 487 -44.63 1.94 -12.15
C ALA A 487 -44.57 1.40 -13.57
N GLU A 488 -45.41 1.96 -14.44
CA GLU A 488 -45.46 1.63 -15.86
C GLU A 488 -45.80 2.88 -16.67
N SER A 489 -45.31 2.93 -17.90
CA SER A 489 -45.62 4.01 -18.85
C SER A 489 -45.87 3.47 -20.25
N THR A 490 -46.71 4.20 -20.97
CA THR A 490 -46.92 4.09 -22.41
C THR A 490 -46.42 5.38 -23.07
N ASP A 491 -46.64 5.51 -24.38
CA ASP A 491 -46.33 6.75 -25.11
C ASP A 491 -47.23 7.94 -24.72
N THR A 492 -48.32 7.70 -23.97
CA THR A 492 -49.34 8.71 -23.66
C THR A 492 -49.76 8.76 -22.19
N SER A 493 -49.26 7.86 -21.35
CA SER A 493 -49.63 7.84 -19.93
C SER A 493 -48.56 7.22 -19.05
N VAL A 494 -48.55 7.60 -17.78
CA VAL A 494 -47.77 6.95 -16.72
C VAL A 494 -48.70 6.59 -15.58
N THR A 495 -48.56 5.37 -15.07
CA THR A 495 -49.32 4.84 -13.94
C THR A 495 -48.36 4.42 -12.84
N VAL A 496 -48.66 4.84 -11.61
CA VAL A 496 -47.92 4.41 -10.41
C VAL A 496 -48.91 3.83 -9.41
N SER A 497 -48.63 2.62 -8.97
CA SER A 497 -49.38 1.90 -7.94
C SER A 497 -48.52 1.67 -6.71
N PHE A 498 -49.07 1.97 -5.53
CA PHE A 498 -48.45 1.61 -4.26
C PHE A 498 -49.08 0.30 -3.79
N LEU A 499 -48.27 -0.74 -3.64
CA LEU A 499 -48.67 -2.06 -3.18
C LEU A 499 -48.14 -2.27 -1.76
N GLY A 500 -48.96 -2.73 -0.84
CA GLY A 500 -48.63 -2.76 0.59
C GLY A 500 -49.84 -3.16 1.42
N THR A 501 -49.93 -2.63 2.63
CA THR A 501 -51.08 -2.77 3.53
C THR A 501 -51.63 -1.38 3.83
N ARG A 502 -52.92 -1.16 3.59
CA ARG A 502 -53.60 0.11 3.85
C ARG A 502 -53.70 0.35 5.35
N LYS A 503 -53.46 1.60 5.75
CA LYS A 503 -53.64 2.08 7.13
C LYS A 503 -55.03 2.65 7.39
N TYR A 504 -55.71 3.06 6.32
CA TYR A 504 -57.02 3.71 6.33
C TYR A 504 -57.87 3.07 5.25
N ASP A 505 -59.17 2.97 5.48
CA ASP A 505 -60.12 2.38 4.53
C ASP A 505 -60.23 3.21 3.24
N GLU A 506 -60.26 4.54 3.39
CA GLU A 506 -60.48 5.44 2.26
C GLU A 506 -59.79 6.80 2.48
N ILE A 507 -59.14 7.30 1.43
CA ILE A 507 -58.60 8.66 1.38
C ILE A 507 -59.34 9.46 0.30
N LYS A 508 -59.99 10.55 0.68
CA LYS A 508 -60.68 11.46 -0.25
C LYS A 508 -59.88 12.73 -0.51
N SER A 509 -60.03 13.27 -1.72
CA SER A 509 -59.53 14.58 -2.11
C SER A 509 -60.72 15.54 -2.25
N VAL A 510 -60.80 16.56 -1.40
CA VAL A 510 -61.83 17.60 -1.47
C VAL A 510 -61.20 18.90 -1.95
N LYS A 511 -61.50 19.32 -3.18
CA LYS A 511 -60.97 20.56 -3.76
C LYS A 511 -61.84 21.76 -3.39
N GLY A 512 -61.23 22.83 -2.89
CA GLY A 512 -61.88 24.13 -2.74
C GLY A 512 -62.04 24.89 -4.06
N PRO A 513 -62.69 26.07 -4.04
CA PRO A 513 -62.74 26.95 -5.20
C PRO A 513 -61.35 27.55 -5.52
N ARG A 514 -61.17 28.03 -6.75
CA ARG A 514 -60.04 28.91 -7.10
C ARG A 514 -60.26 30.27 -6.44
N THR A 515 -59.22 30.82 -5.83
CA THR A 515 -59.21 32.16 -5.22
C THR A 515 -58.07 33.00 -5.78
N GLU A 516 -58.05 34.32 -5.55
CA GLU A 516 -56.96 35.22 -6.00
C GLU A 516 -56.63 35.07 -7.50
N VAL A 517 -57.65 34.92 -8.35
CA VAL A 517 -57.46 34.64 -9.78
C VAL A 517 -56.82 35.85 -10.48
N LYS A 518 -55.71 35.63 -11.16
CA LYS A 518 -54.95 36.63 -11.92
C LYS A 518 -54.89 36.27 -13.40
N LYS A 519 -55.18 37.23 -14.28
CA LYS A 519 -55.10 37.03 -15.73
C LYS A 519 -53.64 37.08 -16.21
N PRO A 520 -53.30 36.28 -17.23
CA PRO A 520 -51.98 36.31 -17.84
C PRO A 520 -51.79 37.57 -18.68
N GLU A 521 -50.53 37.97 -18.83
CA GLU A 521 -50.09 39.05 -19.71
C GLU A 521 -49.54 38.47 -21.02
N LYS A 522 -49.34 39.33 -22.03
CA LYS A 522 -48.68 38.98 -23.28
C LYS A 522 -47.28 39.56 -23.31
N LYS A 523 -46.29 38.73 -23.64
CA LYS A 523 -44.88 39.10 -23.78
C LYS A 523 -44.36 38.64 -25.15
N VAL A 524 -43.53 39.49 -25.76
CA VAL A 524 -42.84 39.21 -27.03
C VAL A 524 -41.37 38.99 -26.70
N SER A 525 -40.77 37.96 -27.29
CA SER A 525 -39.36 37.63 -27.11
C SER A 525 -38.69 37.40 -28.47
N ASP A 526 -37.57 38.08 -28.67
CA ASP A 526 -36.72 37.96 -29.87
C ASP A 526 -35.53 37.01 -29.61
N ASP A 527 -35.56 36.25 -28.51
CA ASP A 527 -34.51 35.30 -28.16
C ASP A 527 -34.54 34.10 -29.13
N LYS A 528 -33.37 33.69 -29.62
CA LYS A 528 -33.21 32.52 -30.49
C LYS A 528 -33.62 31.21 -29.82
N GLU A 529 -33.57 31.16 -28.49
CA GLU A 529 -34.00 30.01 -27.68
C GLU A 529 -35.46 30.13 -27.20
N CYS A 530 -36.21 31.11 -27.70
CA CYS A 530 -37.60 31.32 -27.31
C CYS A 530 -38.46 30.06 -27.58
N VAL A 531 -39.23 29.68 -26.57
CA VAL A 531 -40.24 28.62 -26.67
C VAL A 531 -41.63 29.25 -26.51
N PRO A 532 -42.54 29.09 -27.49
CA PRO A 532 -43.86 29.69 -27.41
C PRO A 532 -44.65 29.13 -26.23
N GLN A 533 -45.42 29.99 -25.56
CA GLN A 533 -46.17 29.66 -24.35
C GLN A 533 -47.60 30.18 -24.46
N THR A 534 -48.57 29.31 -24.18
CA THR A 534 -50.00 29.67 -24.22
C THR A 534 -50.45 30.29 -22.90
N PRO A 535 -51.34 31.30 -22.91
CA PRO A 535 -51.76 31.95 -21.68
C PRO A 535 -52.63 31.06 -20.78
N LEU A 536 -52.50 31.17 -19.46
CA LEU A 536 -53.41 30.60 -18.47
C LEU A 536 -53.48 31.45 -17.20
N GLU A 537 -54.66 31.55 -16.59
CA GLU A 537 -54.84 32.30 -15.34
C GLU A 537 -54.10 31.65 -14.16
N GLY A 538 -53.52 32.49 -13.31
CA GLY A 538 -52.98 32.10 -12.01
C GLY A 538 -54.06 32.14 -10.94
N PHE A 539 -53.90 31.37 -9.88
CA PHE A 539 -54.88 31.28 -8.79
C PHE A 539 -54.29 30.56 -7.56
N ASP A 540 -54.94 30.77 -6.43
CA ASP A 540 -54.78 29.96 -5.22
C ASP A 540 -55.82 28.84 -5.20
N VAL A 541 -55.42 27.65 -4.73
CA VAL A 541 -56.34 26.55 -4.47
C VAL A 541 -55.94 25.82 -3.19
N THR A 542 -56.94 25.38 -2.42
CA THR A 542 -56.73 24.49 -1.28
C THR A 542 -57.39 23.15 -1.56
N VAL A 543 -56.64 22.06 -1.37
CA VAL A 543 -57.13 20.69 -1.47
C VAL A 543 -57.01 20.02 -0.12
N GLU A 544 -58.10 19.46 0.38
CA GLU A 544 -58.11 18.74 1.64
C GLU A 544 -58.00 17.24 1.39
N ARG A 545 -57.00 16.61 2.02
CA ARG A 545 -56.86 15.16 2.13
C ARG A 545 -57.62 14.67 3.35
N VAL A 546 -58.68 13.91 3.14
CA VAL A 546 -59.58 13.45 4.21
C VAL A 546 -59.43 11.94 4.37
N PHE A 547 -59.15 11.51 5.60
CA PHE A 547 -58.87 10.13 5.96
C PHE A 547 -60.08 9.51 6.64
N TYR A 548 -60.49 8.34 6.16
CA TYR A 548 -61.58 7.57 6.75
C TYR A 548 -61.06 6.23 7.28
N ASP A 549 -61.53 5.88 8.47
CA ASP A 549 -61.25 4.60 9.15
C ASP A 549 -62.52 4.13 9.85
N ASP A 550 -62.92 2.88 9.62
CA ASP A 550 -64.24 2.33 9.98
C ASP A 550 -65.40 3.25 9.52
N GLY A 551 -65.26 3.83 8.33
CA GLY A 551 -66.23 4.76 7.74
C GLY A 551 -66.34 6.13 8.43
N ARG A 552 -65.49 6.45 9.42
CA ARG A 552 -65.48 7.74 10.12
C ARG A 552 -64.29 8.58 9.66
N GLU A 553 -64.51 9.89 9.53
CA GLU A 553 -63.41 10.83 9.32
C GLU A 553 -62.51 10.87 10.57
N VAL A 554 -61.25 10.48 10.42
CA VAL A 554 -60.25 10.46 11.51
C VAL A 554 -59.23 11.58 11.41
N LYS A 555 -59.05 12.15 10.21
CA LYS A 555 -58.05 13.18 9.95
C LYS A 555 -58.38 13.98 8.69
N ARG A 556 -58.00 15.25 8.69
CA ARG A 556 -58.11 16.17 7.54
C ARG A 556 -56.84 17.02 7.44
N GLU A 557 -56.27 17.09 6.26
CA GLU A 557 -55.04 17.85 5.99
C GLU A 557 -55.24 18.80 4.82
N PRO A 558 -55.11 20.13 5.03
CA PRO A 558 -55.19 21.09 3.94
C PRO A 558 -53.84 21.25 3.23
N PHE A 559 -53.87 21.22 1.89
CA PHE A 559 -52.75 21.51 1.00
C PHE A 559 -53.08 22.77 0.19
N ARG A 560 -52.39 23.88 0.48
CA ARG A 560 -52.54 25.13 -0.25
C ARG A 560 -51.48 25.25 -1.33
N THR A 561 -51.89 25.56 -2.55
CA THR A 561 -51.00 25.80 -3.68
C THR A 561 -51.31 27.17 -4.27
N HIS A 562 -50.25 27.93 -4.56
CA HIS A 562 -50.30 29.19 -5.30
C HIS A 562 -49.75 28.96 -6.70
N TYR A 563 -50.53 29.33 -7.71
CA TYR A 563 -50.10 29.33 -9.11
C TYR A 563 -49.98 30.75 -9.64
N THR A 564 -48.83 31.08 -10.19
CA THR A 564 -48.63 32.29 -10.98
C THR A 564 -49.39 32.18 -12.31
N PRO A 565 -49.82 33.30 -12.92
CA PRO A 565 -50.36 33.27 -14.26
C PRO A 565 -49.28 32.83 -15.25
N ARG A 566 -49.66 31.96 -16.19
CA ARG A 566 -48.79 31.57 -17.30
C ARG A 566 -48.98 32.60 -18.40
N ASP A 567 -48.04 33.52 -18.55
CA ASP A 567 -48.11 34.57 -19.58
C ASP A 567 -48.02 33.98 -20.99
N GLU A 568 -48.64 34.64 -21.97
CA GLU A 568 -48.44 34.33 -23.38
C GLU A 568 -47.03 34.77 -23.79
N ILE A 569 -46.22 33.85 -24.32
CA ILE A 569 -44.92 34.16 -24.94
C ILE A 569 -45.05 33.96 -26.44
N VAL A 570 -44.89 35.05 -27.20
CA VAL A 570 -44.77 35.04 -28.66
C VAL A 570 -43.31 35.20 -29.05
N CYS A 571 -42.79 34.28 -29.85
CA CYS A 571 -41.43 34.32 -30.39
C CYS A 571 -41.46 34.97 -31.78
N GLU A 572 -40.67 36.02 -31.99
CA GLU A 572 -40.59 36.76 -33.27
C GLU A 572 -39.28 36.50 -34.05
#